data_AF-A0AAQ3RWL7-F1
#
_entry.id   AF-A0AAQ3RWL7-F1
#
_cell.length_a   1.000
_cell.length_b   1.000
_cell.length_c   1.000
_cell.angle_alpha   90.00
_cell.angle_beta   90.00
_cell.angle_gamma   90.00
#
_symmetry.space_group_name_H-M   'P 1'
#
loop_
_entity.id
_entity.type
_entity.pdbx_description
1 polymer ?
#
loop_
_entity_poly.entity_id
_entity_poly.type
_entity_poly.pdbx_seq_one_letter_code
_entity_poly.pdbx_strand_id
1 'polypeptide(L)'
;MKPASLKKPAGLPLVAEPNPNRYQMLEAPPSSPLRELLLRSSTRLSESLATVPYTPHRASNISVKAFLEPLLLPTASVKDLALTCALLCSSAFDHSGILSWIPSHLSSLATSSFSELSCAYLAELGDGNHDVVVPPEKRLVLELMPEILPLLKERIQESSINKSDESDEVPVGFAILAAFQFRWFITQVDYPHLGKLCGLVIPCALTAVDHWSAVVKGQGMISLAHIGRNVDAAELGGYVDAVLDACCQNTASDDEIWHHVVEASVVLVTLTQRSNPRSPWYIH
;
A
#
# COMPACT_ATOMS: atom_id res chain seq x y z
N MET A 1 26.59 -48.20 26.78
CA MET A 1 25.35 -47.83 26.06
C MET A 1 24.33 -47.27 27.05
N LYS A 2 24.11 -45.96 27.02
CA LYS A 2 22.89 -45.25 27.46
C LYS A 2 22.76 -44.03 26.53
N PRO A 3 21.64 -43.83 25.82
CA PRO A 3 21.50 -42.72 24.89
C PRO A 3 21.20 -41.42 25.65
N ALA A 4 21.81 -40.33 25.22
CA ALA A 4 21.51 -38.98 25.70
C ALA A 4 20.15 -38.53 25.17
N SER A 5 19.26 -38.08 26.07
CA SER A 5 17.98 -37.49 25.72
C SER A 5 18.17 -36.11 25.09
N LEU A 6 17.76 -35.96 23.83
CA LEU A 6 17.61 -34.66 23.19
C LEU A 6 16.54 -33.82 23.92
N LYS A 7 16.92 -32.62 24.36
CA LYS A 7 15.95 -31.56 24.70
C LYS A 7 15.31 -31.09 23.40
N LYS A 8 13.98 -31.18 23.31
CA LYS A 8 13.18 -30.51 22.26
C LYS A 8 13.43 -28.99 22.31
N PRO A 9 13.62 -28.31 21.17
CA PRO A 9 13.59 -26.85 21.15
C PRO A 9 12.19 -26.35 21.50
N ALA A 10 12.13 -25.27 22.28
CA ALA A 10 10.91 -24.58 22.65
C ALA A 10 10.13 -24.19 21.38
N GLY A 11 8.82 -24.46 21.39
CA GLY A 11 7.94 -24.16 20.28
C GLY A 11 7.95 -22.69 19.92
N LEU A 12 7.86 -22.40 18.62
CA LEU A 12 7.55 -21.07 18.11
C LEU A 12 6.30 -20.52 18.81
N PRO A 13 6.23 -19.21 19.08
CA PRO A 13 4.98 -18.61 19.54
C PRO A 13 3.91 -18.84 18.47
N LEU A 14 2.82 -19.47 18.89
CA LEU A 14 1.59 -19.60 18.13
C LEU A 14 1.20 -18.22 17.60
N VAL A 15 1.13 -18.11 16.27
CA VAL A 15 0.43 -17.02 15.59
C VAL A 15 -0.97 -16.99 16.20
N ALA A 16 -1.31 -15.88 16.86
CA ALA A 16 -2.64 -15.69 17.41
C ALA A 16 -3.66 -15.88 16.28
N GLU A 17 -4.60 -16.80 16.45
CA GLU A 17 -5.65 -17.01 15.46
C GLU A 17 -6.41 -15.68 15.23
N PRO A 18 -6.73 -15.34 13.97
CA PRO A 18 -7.49 -14.14 13.68
C PRO A 18 -8.87 -14.24 14.33
N ASN A 19 -9.22 -13.24 15.15
CA ASN A 19 -10.54 -13.13 15.75
C ASN A 19 -11.60 -13.16 14.62
N PRO A 20 -12.56 -14.11 14.62
CA PRO A 20 -13.55 -14.24 13.55
C PRO A 20 -14.47 -13.00 13.41
N ASN A 21 -14.56 -12.15 14.44
CA ASN A 21 -15.28 -10.87 14.37
C ASN A 21 -14.52 -9.79 13.56
N ARG A 22 -13.22 -9.99 13.28
CA ARG A 22 -12.33 -9.02 12.61
C ARG A 22 -12.67 -8.82 11.14
N TYR A 23 -13.15 -9.88 10.47
CA TYR A 23 -13.60 -9.81 9.08
C TYR A 23 -15.04 -9.28 8.92
N GLN A 24 -15.84 -9.29 9.99
CA GLN A 24 -17.21 -8.78 9.96
C GLN A 24 -17.29 -7.26 10.15
N MET A 25 -16.27 -6.61 10.73
CA MET A 25 -16.28 -5.15 10.99
C MET A 25 -15.90 -4.27 9.78
N LEU A 26 -15.47 -4.85 8.67
CA LEU A 26 -15.31 -4.13 7.40
C LEU A 26 -16.67 -3.72 6.81
N GLU A 27 -17.72 -4.44 7.20
CA GLU A 27 -19.12 -4.12 6.96
C GLU A 27 -19.76 -3.66 8.28
N ALA A 28 -19.62 -2.38 8.60
CA ALA A 28 -20.17 -1.81 9.83
C ALA A 28 -21.68 -2.14 9.97
N PRO A 29 -22.18 -2.56 11.16
CA PRO A 29 -23.57 -2.94 11.33
C PRO A 29 -24.51 -1.76 11.00
N PRO A 30 -25.73 -2.02 10.48
CA PRO A 30 -26.59 -0.99 9.87
C PRO A 30 -27.03 0.14 10.81
N SER A 31 -26.90 -0.02 12.13
CA SER A 31 -27.26 0.98 13.15
C SER A 31 -26.08 1.47 13.99
N SER A 32 -24.85 1.30 13.50
CA SER A 32 -23.63 1.70 14.21
C SER A 32 -23.23 3.16 13.91
N PRO A 33 -22.70 3.92 14.89
CA PRO A 33 -22.15 5.26 14.65
C PRO A 33 -21.12 5.31 13.53
N LEU A 34 -20.32 4.26 13.36
CA LEU A 34 -19.37 4.09 12.26
C LEU A 34 -20.07 4.03 10.91
N ARG A 35 -21.20 3.31 10.81
CA ARG A 35 -21.97 3.22 9.56
C ARG A 35 -22.55 4.56 9.16
N GLU A 36 -23.08 5.31 10.12
CA GLU A 36 -23.59 6.67 9.88
C GLU A 36 -22.46 7.60 9.41
N LEU A 37 -21.30 7.53 10.05
CA LEU A 37 -20.13 8.31 9.66
C LEU A 37 -19.62 7.94 8.26
N LEU A 38 -19.53 6.63 7.96
CA LEU A 38 -19.12 6.11 6.66
C LEU A 38 -20.05 6.63 5.56
N LEU A 39 -21.37 6.53 5.76
CA LEU A 39 -22.36 7.08 4.82
C LEU A 39 -22.17 8.59 4.64
N ARG A 40 -22.08 9.35 5.74
CA ARG A 40 -21.92 10.80 5.71
C ARG A 40 -20.63 11.22 4.99
N SER A 41 -19.52 10.52 5.22
CA SER A 41 -18.24 10.82 4.59
C SER A 41 -18.23 10.45 3.11
N SER A 42 -18.78 9.29 2.75
CA SER A 42 -18.94 8.90 1.35
C SER A 42 -19.83 9.88 0.57
N THR A 43 -20.96 10.32 1.15
CA THR A 43 -21.83 11.33 0.53
C THR A 43 -21.11 12.66 0.35
N ARG A 44 -20.45 13.19 1.39
CA ARG A 44 -19.69 14.46 1.32
C ARG A 44 -18.62 14.43 0.23
N LEU A 45 -17.87 13.33 0.14
CA LEU A 45 -16.84 13.15 -0.89
C LEU A 45 -17.46 13.00 -2.28
N SER A 46 -18.57 12.27 -2.42
CA SER A 46 -19.28 12.10 -3.69
C SER A 46 -19.80 13.42 -4.23
N GLU A 47 -20.46 14.22 -3.38
CA GLU A 47 -20.96 15.55 -3.73
C GLU A 47 -19.81 16.49 -4.13
N SER A 48 -18.73 16.52 -3.34
CA SER A 48 -17.56 17.34 -3.66
C SER A 48 -16.93 16.89 -4.99
N LEU A 49 -16.70 15.59 -5.18
CA LEU A 49 -16.18 15.00 -6.41
C LEU A 49 -17.04 15.38 -7.63
N ALA A 50 -18.36 15.34 -7.50
CA ALA A 50 -19.29 15.69 -8.58
C ALA A 50 -19.07 17.14 -9.07
N THR A 51 -18.82 18.09 -8.17
CA THR A 51 -18.60 19.50 -8.51
C THR A 51 -17.25 19.81 -9.15
N VAL A 52 -16.25 18.93 -8.99
CA VAL A 52 -14.92 19.15 -9.55
C VAL A 52 -14.93 18.95 -11.07
N PRO A 53 -14.48 19.94 -11.88
CA PRO A 53 -14.29 19.77 -13.31
C PRO A 53 -13.27 18.67 -13.59
N TYR A 54 -13.67 17.67 -14.38
CA TYR A 54 -12.77 16.58 -14.77
C TYR A 54 -12.17 16.87 -16.14
N THR A 55 -10.84 16.99 -16.18
CA THR A 55 -10.09 17.04 -17.44
C THR A 55 -9.27 15.75 -17.53
N PRO A 56 -9.65 14.78 -18.37
CA PRO A 56 -8.89 13.53 -18.51
C PRO A 56 -7.47 13.83 -18.97
N HIS A 57 -6.50 13.13 -18.39
CA HIS A 57 -5.13 13.21 -18.85
C HIS A 57 -5.02 12.65 -20.27
N ARG A 58 -4.30 13.33 -21.18
CA ARG A 58 -4.25 12.98 -22.61
C ARG A 58 -3.77 11.57 -22.90
N ALA A 59 -2.93 11.02 -22.02
CA ALA A 59 -2.38 9.68 -22.14
C ALA A 59 -3.18 8.61 -21.35
N SER A 60 -4.24 9.01 -20.63
CA SER A 60 -5.04 8.07 -19.85
C SER A 60 -6.24 7.56 -20.65
N ASN A 61 -6.36 6.24 -20.72
CA ASN A 61 -7.49 5.53 -21.31
C ASN A 61 -8.62 5.25 -20.31
N ILE A 62 -8.52 5.76 -19.08
CA ILE A 62 -9.54 5.59 -18.04
C ILE A 62 -10.01 6.93 -17.46
N SER A 63 -11.21 6.93 -16.89
CA SER A 63 -11.70 8.05 -16.11
C SER A 63 -11.44 7.81 -14.62
N VAL A 64 -10.49 8.57 -14.03
CA VAL A 64 -10.20 8.49 -12.59
C VAL A 64 -11.42 8.89 -11.77
N LYS A 65 -12.19 9.87 -12.24
CA LYS A 65 -13.44 10.28 -11.60
C LYS A 65 -14.46 9.15 -11.60
N ALA A 66 -14.67 8.47 -12.74
CA ALA A 66 -15.58 7.33 -12.82
C ALA A 66 -15.09 6.11 -12.04
N PHE A 67 -13.77 5.95 -11.85
CA PHE A 67 -13.21 4.91 -10.99
C PHE A 67 -13.55 5.15 -9.50
N LEU A 68 -13.59 6.40 -9.06
CA LEU A 68 -13.89 6.78 -7.67
C LEU A 68 -15.39 6.70 -7.33
N GLU A 69 -16.28 6.94 -8.29
CA GLU A 69 -17.73 7.01 -8.07
C GLU A 69 -18.33 5.74 -7.42
N PRO A 70 -18.03 4.50 -7.89
CA PRO A 70 -18.55 3.28 -7.27
C PRO A 70 -18.08 3.07 -5.82
N LEU A 71 -16.89 3.58 -5.47
CA LEU A 71 -16.31 3.44 -4.13
C LEU A 71 -16.97 4.37 -3.10
N LEU A 72 -17.78 5.33 -3.56
CA LEU A 72 -18.47 6.33 -2.73
C LEU A 72 -19.98 6.08 -2.66
N LEU A 73 -20.46 4.93 -3.13
CA LEU A 73 -21.87 4.55 -3.03
C LEU A 73 -22.30 4.44 -1.56
N PRO A 74 -23.61 4.57 -1.25
CA PRO A 74 -24.13 4.37 0.11
C PRO A 74 -23.84 2.99 0.69
N THR A 75 -23.54 2.02 -0.17
CA THR A 75 -23.14 0.65 0.18
C THR A 75 -21.63 0.51 0.44
N ALA A 76 -20.84 1.58 0.32
CA ALA A 76 -19.40 1.56 0.53
C ALA A 76 -19.04 0.95 1.88
N SER A 77 -17.96 0.17 1.87
CA SER A 77 -17.29 -0.38 3.05
C SER A 77 -16.22 0.59 3.56
N VAL A 78 -15.67 0.30 4.75
CA VAL A 78 -14.51 1.03 5.30
C VAL A 78 -13.33 0.97 4.31
N LYS A 79 -13.13 -0.20 3.69
CA LYS A 79 -12.12 -0.43 2.66
C LYS A 79 -12.32 0.47 1.43
N ASP A 80 -13.55 0.59 0.93
CA ASP A 80 -13.83 1.39 -0.27
C ASP A 80 -13.57 2.87 -0.02
N LEU A 81 -14.00 3.38 1.14
CA LEU A 81 -13.73 4.75 1.54
C LEU A 81 -12.22 4.98 1.73
N ALA A 82 -11.50 4.03 2.33
CA ALA A 82 -10.05 4.11 2.49
C ALA A 82 -9.31 4.12 1.15
N LEU A 83 -9.71 3.29 0.19
CA LEU A 83 -9.17 3.28 -1.18
C LEU A 83 -9.43 4.60 -1.91
N THR A 84 -10.62 5.18 -1.75
CA THR A 84 -10.91 6.53 -2.28
C THR A 84 -10.02 7.58 -1.63
N CYS A 85 -9.91 7.57 -0.30
CA CYS A 85 -9.08 8.52 0.42
C CYS A 85 -7.61 8.42 0.00
N ALA A 86 -7.10 7.19 -0.15
CA ALA A 86 -5.74 6.92 -0.60
C ALA A 86 -5.46 7.56 -1.96
N LEU A 87 -6.37 7.41 -2.92
CA LEU A 87 -6.20 7.97 -4.25
C LEU A 87 -6.32 9.50 -4.26
N LEU A 88 -7.30 10.06 -3.56
CA LEU A 88 -7.49 11.52 -3.45
C LEU A 88 -6.32 12.21 -2.74
N CYS A 89 -5.74 11.58 -1.72
CA CYS A 89 -4.57 12.12 -1.01
C CYS A 89 -3.28 11.98 -1.83
N SER A 90 -3.22 11.03 -2.76
CA SER A 90 -2.04 10.81 -3.60
C SER A 90 -1.78 11.93 -4.60
N SER A 91 -2.79 12.74 -4.94
CA SER A 91 -2.64 13.86 -5.89
C SER A 91 -1.60 14.89 -5.48
N ALA A 92 -1.35 15.05 -4.17
CA ALA A 92 -0.34 15.98 -3.65
C ALA A 92 1.10 15.63 -4.07
N PHE A 93 1.31 14.40 -4.52
CA PHE A 93 2.62 13.86 -4.89
C PHE A 93 2.61 13.23 -6.29
N ASP A 94 1.66 13.64 -7.13
CA ASP A 94 1.56 13.12 -8.49
C ASP A 94 2.49 13.88 -9.45
N HIS A 95 3.54 13.19 -9.89
CA HIS A 95 4.44 13.68 -10.92
C HIS A 95 4.01 13.25 -12.34
N SER A 96 3.07 12.31 -12.46
CA SER A 96 2.58 11.78 -13.75
C SER A 96 1.50 12.65 -14.40
N GLY A 97 0.87 13.53 -13.62
CA GLY A 97 -0.22 14.40 -14.06
C GLY A 97 -1.59 13.73 -14.11
N ILE A 98 -1.72 12.42 -13.87
CA ILE A 98 -2.99 11.69 -13.93
C ILE A 98 -3.99 12.10 -12.83
N LEU A 99 -3.48 12.56 -11.68
CA LEU A 99 -4.23 13.04 -10.52
C LEU A 99 -4.23 14.57 -10.40
N SER A 100 -3.56 15.28 -11.32
CA SER A 100 -3.40 16.75 -11.27
C SER A 100 -4.70 17.54 -11.30
N TRP A 101 -5.79 16.94 -11.80
CA TRP A 101 -7.12 17.53 -11.80
C TRP A 101 -7.79 17.52 -10.40
N ILE A 102 -7.28 16.73 -9.45
CA ILE A 102 -7.82 16.63 -8.09
C ILE A 102 -7.38 17.87 -7.29
N PRO A 103 -8.32 18.75 -6.90
CA PRO A 103 -7.98 19.96 -6.18
C PRO A 103 -7.65 19.69 -4.71
N SER A 104 -6.84 20.55 -4.10
CA SER A 104 -6.37 20.42 -2.71
C SER A 104 -7.50 20.31 -1.68
N HIS A 105 -8.64 20.96 -1.91
CA HIS A 105 -9.79 20.86 -1.01
C HIS A 105 -10.37 19.43 -0.97
N LEU A 106 -10.35 18.70 -2.08
CA LEU A 106 -10.86 17.33 -2.16
C LEU A 106 -9.89 16.37 -1.45
N SER A 107 -8.57 16.55 -1.62
CA SER A 107 -7.55 15.81 -0.86
C SER A 107 -7.64 16.10 0.65
N SER A 108 -7.92 17.35 1.03
CA SER A 108 -8.10 17.75 2.45
C SER A 108 -9.38 17.13 3.04
N LEU A 109 -10.47 17.08 2.25
CA LEU A 109 -11.70 16.42 2.64
C LEU A 109 -11.50 14.91 2.81
N ALA A 110 -10.74 14.26 1.93
CA ALA A 110 -10.37 12.86 2.06
C ALA A 110 -9.55 12.59 3.32
N THR A 111 -8.55 13.43 3.60
CA THR A 111 -7.69 13.33 4.80
C THR A 111 -8.52 13.42 6.08
N SER A 112 -9.38 14.44 6.18
CA SER A 112 -10.27 14.62 7.35
C SER A 112 -11.30 13.51 7.48
N SER A 113 -11.88 13.06 6.37
CA SER A 113 -12.84 11.93 6.36
C SER A 113 -12.20 10.63 6.83
N PHE A 114 -10.97 10.35 6.40
CA PHE A 114 -10.22 9.17 6.86
C PHE A 114 -9.86 9.26 8.34
N SER A 115 -9.45 10.43 8.82
CA SER A 115 -9.15 10.66 10.24
C SER A 115 -10.40 10.47 11.12
N GLU A 116 -11.53 11.08 10.76
CA GLU A 116 -12.83 10.86 11.44
C GLU A 116 -13.20 9.37 11.47
N LEU A 117 -13.10 8.69 10.32
CA LEU A 117 -13.41 7.28 10.17
C LEU A 117 -12.53 6.40 11.06
N SER A 118 -11.22 6.69 11.11
CA SER A 118 -10.26 5.93 11.91
C SER A 118 -10.55 6.02 13.42
N CYS A 119 -10.95 7.20 13.90
CA CYS A 119 -11.35 7.39 15.28
C CYS A 119 -12.62 6.60 15.62
N ALA A 120 -13.64 6.68 14.76
CA ALA A 120 -14.90 5.96 14.97
C ALA A 120 -14.71 4.43 14.89
N TYR A 121 -13.91 3.95 13.94
CA TYR A 121 -13.61 2.54 13.78
C TYR A 121 -12.98 1.94 15.05
N LEU A 122 -12.03 2.66 15.64
CA LEU A 122 -11.39 2.23 16.88
C LEU A 122 -12.33 2.30 18.09
N ALA A 123 -13.18 3.32 18.16
CA ALA A 123 -14.16 3.44 19.24
C ALA A 123 -15.14 2.24 19.26
N GLU A 124 -15.51 1.73 18.09
CA GLU A 124 -16.38 0.54 17.98
C GLU A 124 -15.67 -0.79 18.25
N LEU A 125 -14.37 -0.88 17.98
CA LEU A 125 -13.59 -2.10 18.23
C LEU A 125 -13.45 -2.41 19.75
N GLY A 126 -13.71 -1.42 20.61
CA GLY A 126 -13.63 -1.52 22.07
C GLY A 126 -12.21 -1.35 22.62
N ASP A 127 -12.09 -1.14 23.94
CA ASP A 127 -10.85 -0.77 24.64
C ASP A 127 -9.93 -1.98 24.94
N GLY A 128 -9.71 -2.84 23.94
CA GLY A 128 -9.03 -4.12 24.09
C GLY A 128 -7.51 -4.02 24.16
N ASN A 129 -6.95 -3.57 25.29
CA ASN A 129 -5.49 -3.54 25.57
C ASN A 129 -4.67 -3.05 24.37
N HIS A 130 -5.12 -1.93 23.82
CA HIS A 130 -4.57 -1.38 22.61
C HIS A 130 -3.31 -0.57 22.93
N ASP A 131 -2.31 -0.68 22.06
CA ASP A 131 -1.12 0.13 22.13
C ASP A 131 -1.54 1.60 21.89
N VAL A 132 -1.89 2.31 22.98
CA VAL A 132 -2.38 3.71 22.99
C VAL A 132 -1.40 4.66 22.27
N VAL A 133 -0.19 4.18 22.00
CA VAL A 133 0.89 4.89 21.31
C VAL A 133 0.66 4.99 19.79
N VAL A 134 -0.14 4.12 19.17
CA VAL A 134 -0.35 4.14 17.71
C VAL A 134 -1.53 5.06 17.34
N PRO A 135 -1.31 6.09 16.50
CA PRO A 135 -2.39 6.97 16.05
C PRO A 135 -3.53 6.22 15.35
N PRO A 136 -4.79 6.67 15.49
CA PRO A 136 -5.96 6.00 14.91
C PRO A 136 -5.83 5.68 13.42
N GLU A 137 -5.31 6.63 12.64
CA GLU A 137 -5.16 6.54 11.20
C GLU A 137 -4.19 5.41 10.83
N LYS A 138 -3.01 5.40 11.46
CA LYS A 138 -1.99 4.36 11.25
C LYS A 138 -2.53 3.00 11.64
N ARG A 139 -3.32 2.93 12.71
CA ARG A 139 -3.90 1.67 13.17
C ARG A 139 -4.97 1.14 12.23
N LEU A 140 -5.87 2.00 11.72
CA LEU A 140 -6.83 1.59 10.70
C LEU A 140 -6.12 1.10 9.44
N VAL A 141 -5.06 1.78 8.99
CA VAL A 141 -4.23 1.33 7.87
C VAL A 141 -3.68 -0.08 8.11
N LEU A 142 -3.09 -0.34 9.28
CA LEU A 142 -2.54 -1.66 9.63
C LEU A 142 -3.60 -2.77 9.61
N GLU A 143 -4.84 -2.47 10.03
CA GLU A 143 -5.96 -3.43 9.98
C GLU A 143 -6.43 -3.71 8.55
N LEU A 144 -6.38 -2.71 7.67
CA LEU A 144 -6.84 -2.84 6.27
C LEU A 144 -5.80 -3.49 5.34
N MET A 145 -4.50 -3.34 5.61
CA MET A 145 -3.43 -3.81 4.72
C MET A 145 -3.51 -5.31 4.35
N PRO A 146 -3.83 -6.25 5.26
CA PRO A 146 -3.95 -7.67 4.91
C PRO A 146 -5.00 -7.98 3.83
N GLU A 147 -6.05 -7.17 3.73
CA GLU A 147 -7.09 -7.33 2.72
C GLU A 147 -6.79 -6.49 1.46
N ILE A 148 -6.31 -5.25 1.65
CA ILE A 148 -6.12 -4.30 0.55
C ILE A 148 -4.89 -4.61 -0.29
N LEU A 149 -3.75 -4.94 0.33
CA LEU A 149 -2.50 -5.09 -0.43
C LEU A 149 -2.52 -6.24 -1.43
N PRO A 150 -3.08 -7.43 -1.11
CA PRO A 150 -3.24 -8.49 -2.11
C PRO A 150 -4.13 -8.06 -3.29
N LEU A 151 -5.22 -7.34 -3.03
CA LEU A 151 -6.13 -6.81 -4.05
C LEU A 151 -5.44 -5.78 -4.95
N LEU A 152 -4.63 -4.88 -4.38
CA LEU A 152 -3.87 -3.90 -5.16
C LEU A 152 -2.78 -4.58 -5.99
N LYS A 153 -2.10 -5.58 -5.43
CA LYS A 153 -1.11 -6.38 -6.15
C LYS A 153 -1.74 -7.05 -7.38
N GLU A 154 -2.90 -7.69 -7.21
CA GLU A 154 -3.63 -8.34 -8.29
C GLU A 154 -3.98 -7.35 -9.40
N ARG A 155 -4.55 -6.18 -9.06
CA ARG A 155 -4.87 -5.12 -10.02
C ARG A 155 -3.65 -4.57 -10.77
N ILE A 156 -2.50 -4.47 -10.11
CA ILE A 156 -1.25 -4.05 -10.77
C ILE A 156 -0.77 -5.15 -11.73
N GLN A 157 -0.91 -6.41 -11.34
CA GLN A 157 -0.47 -7.55 -12.13
C GLN A 157 -1.36 -7.80 -13.36
N GLU A 158 -2.64 -7.46 -13.32
CA GLU A 158 -3.58 -7.65 -14.43
C GLU A 158 -3.13 -7.00 -15.75
N SER A 159 -2.52 -5.81 -15.70
CA SER A 159 -1.98 -5.12 -16.89
C SER A 159 -0.49 -5.37 -17.14
N SER A 160 0.18 -6.18 -16.30
CA SER A 160 1.61 -6.45 -16.43
C SER A 160 1.92 -7.57 -17.44
N ILE A 161 0.91 -8.28 -17.93
CA ILE A 161 1.09 -9.45 -18.80
C ILE A 161 1.11 -8.99 -20.27
N ASN A 162 2.26 -9.12 -20.93
CA ASN A 162 2.33 -9.23 -22.40
C ASN A 162 1.61 -10.51 -22.83
N LYS A 163 0.28 -10.49 -22.91
CA LYS A 163 -0.47 -11.57 -23.56
C LYS A 163 -0.39 -11.32 -25.06
N SER A 164 0.47 -12.09 -25.70
CA SER A 164 0.29 -12.44 -27.10
C SER A 164 -1.17 -12.86 -27.34
N ASP A 165 -1.79 -12.19 -28.33
CA ASP A 165 -3.06 -12.48 -29.00
C ASP A 165 -4.38 -12.37 -28.18
N GLU A 166 -5.20 -11.41 -28.63
CA GLU A 166 -6.67 -11.49 -28.72
C GLU A 166 -7.46 -11.69 -27.40
N SER A 167 -7.20 -10.89 -26.37
CA SER A 167 -8.10 -10.76 -25.21
C SER A 167 -8.09 -9.32 -24.71
N ASP A 168 -9.27 -8.79 -24.33
CA ASP A 168 -9.49 -7.44 -23.79
C ASP A 168 -8.39 -7.05 -22.78
N GLU A 169 -7.38 -6.31 -23.23
CA GLU A 169 -6.25 -5.88 -22.41
C GLU A 169 -6.78 -4.97 -21.29
N VAL A 170 -6.49 -5.32 -20.03
CA VAL A 170 -6.85 -4.47 -18.90
C VAL A 170 -6.12 -3.12 -19.04
N PRO A 171 -6.84 -1.99 -19.05
CA PRO A 171 -6.21 -0.68 -19.20
C PRO A 171 -5.14 -0.44 -18.13
N VAL A 172 -3.92 -0.08 -18.55
CA VAL A 172 -2.79 0.30 -17.68
C VAL A 172 -3.16 1.37 -16.65
N GLY A 173 -4.13 2.22 -16.97
CA GLY A 173 -4.67 3.20 -16.05
C GLY A 173 -5.09 2.60 -14.71
N PHE A 174 -5.70 1.41 -14.69
CA PHE A 174 -6.12 0.78 -13.43
C PHE A 174 -4.93 0.37 -12.56
N ALA A 175 -3.87 -0.17 -13.15
CA ALA A 175 -2.63 -0.45 -12.43
C ALA A 175 -1.97 0.83 -11.91
N ILE A 176 -2.02 1.94 -12.66
CA ILE A 176 -1.53 3.24 -12.19
C ILE A 176 -2.29 3.67 -10.93
N LEU A 177 -3.63 3.63 -10.94
CA LEU A 177 -4.43 4.01 -9.76
C LEU A 177 -4.17 3.08 -8.58
N ALA A 178 -4.06 1.77 -8.82
CA ALA A 178 -3.73 0.80 -7.79
C ALA A 178 -2.33 1.03 -7.20
N ALA A 179 -1.36 1.43 -8.01
CA ALA A 179 0.00 1.75 -7.56
C ALA A 179 0.05 3.02 -6.70
N PHE A 180 -0.73 4.05 -7.04
CA PHE A 180 -0.89 5.23 -6.18
C PHE A 180 -1.52 4.89 -4.83
N GLN A 181 -2.60 4.10 -4.84
CA GLN A 181 -3.24 3.61 -3.63
C GLN A 181 -2.23 2.80 -2.79
N PHE A 182 -1.50 1.88 -3.42
CA PHE A 182 -0.48 1.06 -2.77
C PHE A 182 0.56 1.94 -2.08
N ARG A 183 1.20 2.87 -2.80
CA ARG A 183 2.16 3.80 -2.23
C ARG A 183 1.58 4.51 -1.02
N TRP A 184 0.36 5.06 -1.13
CA TRP A 184 -0.25 5.79 -0.03
C TRP A 184 -0.38 4.94 1.23
N PHE A 185 -0.87 3.70 1.11
CA PHE A 185 -0.99 2.77 2.25
C PHE A 185 0.37 2.49 2.90
N ILE A 186 1.41 2.22 2.09
CA ILE A 186 2.75 1.93 2.60
C ILE A 186 3.33 3.12 3.35
N THR A 187 3.17 4.34 2.82
CA THR A 187 3.74 5.55 3.43
C THR A 187 3.01 6.03 4.67
N GLN A 188 1.87 5.41 5.04
CA GLN A 188 1.19 5.72 6.31
C GLN A 188 1.77 4.93 7.50
N VAL A 189 2.61 3.92 7.24
CA VAL A 189 3.14 3.02 8.27
C VAL A 189 4.65 3.14 8.35
N ASP A 190 5.15 3.41 9.56
CA ASP A 190 6.58 3.59 9.83
C ASP A 190 7.10 2.47 10.73
N TYR A 191 8.41 2.53 11.02
CA TYR A 191 9.02 1.73 12.09
C TYR A 191 8.29 1.93 13.44
N PRO A 192 8.09 0.88 14.26
CA PRO A 192 8.49 -0.52 14.08
C PRO A 192 7.39 -1.43 13.48
N HIS A 193 6.32 -0.87 12.92
CA HIS A 193 5.15 -1.66 12.53
C HIS A 193 5.28 -2.25 11.12
N LEU A 194 5.99 -1.56 10.22
CA LEU A 194 6.09 -1.97 8.81
C LEU A 194 6.83 -3.30 8.62
N GLY A 195 7.85 -3.58 9.43
CA GLY A 195 8.66 -4.80 9.32
C GLY A 195 7.85 -6.10 9.48
N LYS A 196 6.83 -6.08 10.34
CA LYS A 196 5.90 -7.21 10.53
C LYS A 196 5.04 -7.49 9.30
N LEU A 197 4.95 -6.55 8.37
CA LEU A 197 4.16 -6.63 7.15
C LEU A 197 5.02 -6.87 5.90
N CYS A 198 6.34 -7.07 6.04
CA CYS A 198 7.26 -7.34 4.92
C CYS A 198 6.75 -8.44 3.97
N GLY A 199 6.14 -9.50 4.51
CA GLY A 199 5.55 -10.59 3.70
C GLY A 199 4.36 -10.18 2.81
N LEU A 200 3.73 -9.03 3.08
CA LEU A 200 2.66 -8.45 2.26
C LEU A 200 3.18 -7.29 1.39
N VAL A 201 3.96 -6.37 1.99
CA VAL A 201 4.36 -5.12 1.33
C VAL A 201 5.44 -5.34 0.27
N ILE A 202 6.41 -6.23 0.52
CA ILE A 202 7.51 -6.44 -0.42
C ILE A 202 7.03 -7.11 -1.71
N PRO A 203 6.23 -8.20 -1.68
CA PRO A 203 5.72 -8.79 -2.92
C PRO A 203 4.88 -7.82 -3.76
N CYS A 204 4.09 -6.95 -3.13
CA CYS A 204 3.31 -5.94 -3.85
C CYS A 204 4.21 -4.86 -4.46
N ALA A 205 5.23 -4.40 -3.73
CA ALA A 205 6.20 -3.43 -4.23
C ALA A 205 7.00 -3.98 -5.43
N LEU A 206 7.44 -5.24 -5.36
CA LEU A 206 8.14 -5.92 -6.46
C LEU A 206 7.23 -6.04 -7.69
N THR A 207 5.97 -6.45 -7.51
CA THR A 207 5.00 -6.48 -8.61
C THR A 207 4.81 -5.12 -9.29
N ALA A 208 4.83 -4.02 -8.53
CA ALA A 208 4.78 -2.68 -9.11
C ALA A 208 6.09 -2.31 -9.84
N VAL A 209 7.25 -2.65 -9.28
CA VAL A 209 8.56 -2.38 -9.87
C VAL A 209 8.83 -3.19 -11.15
N ASP A 210 8.27 -4.39 -11.25
CA ASP A 210 8.38 -5.25 -12.44
C ASP A 210 7.42 -4.83 -13.57
N HIS A 211 6.53 -3.86 -13.30
CA HIS A 211 5.56 -3.40 -14.28
C HIS A 211 6.23 -2.55 -15.39
N TRP A 212 5.72 -2.66 -16.62
CA TRP A 212 6.29 -1.97 -17.79
C TRP A 212 6.05 -0.44 -17.79
N SER A 213 4.92 0.02 -17.23
CA SER A 213 4.62 1.45 -17.05
C SER A 213 5.58 2.11 -16.07
N ALA A 214 6.26 3.16 -16.52
CA ALA A 214 7.16 3.98 -15.70
C ALA A 214 6.45 4.54 -14.46
N VAL A 215 5.19 4.98 -14.57
CA VAL A 215 4.42 5.52 -13.43
C VAL A 215 4.21 4.47 -12.34
N VAL A 216 3.77 3.26 -12.72
CA VAL A 216 3.54 2.15 -11.77
C VAL A 216 4.84 1.78 -11.07
N LYS A 217 5.91 1.64 -11.86
CA LYS A 217 7.26 1.34 -11.38
C LYS A 217 7.80 2.41 -10.42
N GLY A 218 7.59 3.69 -10.74
CA GLY A 218 7.95 4.81 -9.88
C GLY A 218 7.26 4.76 -8.52
N GLN A 219 5.95 4.47 -8.48
CA GLN A 219 5.22 4.27 -7.21
C GLN A 219 5.78 3.07 -6.42
N GLY A 220 6.15 1.99 -7.11
CA GLY A 220 6.84 0.84 -6.52
C GLY A 220 8.19 1.21 -5.90
N MET A 221 9.02 1.99 -6.61
CA MET A 221 10.33 2.44 -6.12
C MET A 221 10.21 3.36 -4.89
N ILE A 222 9.27 4.30 -4.89
CA ILE A 222 8.99 5.14 -3.72
C ILE A 222 8.60 4.26 -2.52
N SER A 223 7.78 3.24 -2.75
CA SER A 223 7.35 2.32 -1.70
C SER A 223 8.52 1.49 -1.16
N LEU A 224 9.41 0.99 -2.03
CA LEU A 224 10.63 0.28 -1.62
C LEU A 224 11.59 1.17 -0.82
N ALA A 225 11.76 2.44 -1.22
CA ALA A 225 12.56 3.41 -0.48
C ALA A 225 11.97 3.67 0.91
N HIS A 226 10.65 3.78 1.03
CA HIS A 226 9.97 3.92 2.32
C HIS A 226 10.16 2.68 3.20
N ILE A 227 9.99 1.48 2.62
CA ILE A 227 10.24 0.21 3.32
C ILE A 227 11.67 0.18 3.86
N GLY A 228 12.68 0.42 3.03
CA GLY A 228 14.08 0.38 3.45
C GLY A 228 14.49 1.43 4.49
N ARG A 229 13.67 2.47 4.73
CA ARG A 229 13.88 3.44 5.82
C ARG A 229 13.21 3.03 7.13
N ASN A 230 12.23 2.13 7.06
CA ASN A 230 11.29 1.86 8.15
C ASN A 230 11.29 0.40 8.60
N VAL A 231 12.24 -0.41 8.15
CA VAL A 231 12.42 -1.80 8.56
C VAL A 231 13.90 -2.08 8.85
N ASP A 232 14.15 -3.05 9.72
CA ASP A 232 15.49 -3.55 9.98
C ASP A 232 15.95 -4.57 8.92
N ALA A 233 17.26 -4.71 8.74
CA ALA A 233 17.83 -5.66 7.78
C ALA A 233 17.40 -7.12 8.05
N ALA A 234 17.17 -7.47 9.33
CA ALA A 234 16.68 -8.78 9.71
C ALA A 234 15.21 -9.01 9.29
N GLU A 235 14.40 -7.95 9.19
CA GLU A 235 12.99 -8.03 8.81
C GLU A 235 12.81 -8.17 7.29
N LEU A 236 13.72 -7.64 6.48
CA LEU A 236 13.78 -7.95 5.05
C LEU A 236 14.01 -9.45 4.80
N GLY A 237 14.78 -10.11 5.67
CA GLY A 237 14.96 -11.56 5.68
C GLY A 237 15.27 -12.14 4.29
N GLY A 238 14.39 -13.04 3.81
CA GLY A 238 14.55 -13.75 2.53
C GLY A 238 14.28 -12.91 1.27
N TYR A 239 13.91 -11.63 1.40
CA TYR A 239 13.61 -10.77 0.25
C TYR A 239 14.82 -9.96 -0.24
N VAL A 240 15.95 -10.00 0.45
CA VAL A 240 17.13 -9.17 0.13
C VAL A 240 17.54 -9.32 -1.33
N ASP A 241 17.71 -10.56 -1.80
CA ASP A 241 18.17 -10.80 -3.18
C ASP A 241 17.16 -10.31 -4.22
N ALA A 242 15.88 -10.57 -4.01
CA ALA A 242 14.81 -10.13 -4.93
C ALA A 242 14.72 -8.59 -5.01
N VAL A 243 14.89 -7.91 -3.89
CA VAL A 243 14.85 -6.45 -3.82
C VAL A 243 16.09 -5.82 -4.48
N LEU A 244 17.26 -6.41 -4.28
CA LEU A 244 18.49 -5.95 -4.94
C LEU A 244 18.47 -6.22 -6.45
N ASP A 245 17.96 -7.37 -6.87
CA ASP A 245 17.77 -7.69 -8.29
C ASP A 245 16.82 -6.69 -8.96
N ALA A 246 15.68 -6.39 -8.33
CA ALA A 246 14.75 -5.37 -8.83
C ALA A 246 15.40 -3.99 -8.96
N CYS A 247 16.28 -3.59 -8.03
CA CYS A 247 17.05 -2.35 -8.16
C CYS A 247 18.01 -2.37 -9.36
N CYS A 248 18.75 -3.47 -9.55
CA CYS A 248 19.67 -3.65 -10.66
C CYS A 248 18.95 -3.59 -12.01
N GLN A 249 17.85 -4.32 -12.16
CA GLN A 249 17.07 -4.37 -13.40
C GLN A 249 16.51 -3.00 -13.80
N ASN A 250 16.21 -2.15 -12.83
CA ASN A 250 15.62 -0.84 -13.09
C ASN A 250 16.62 0.30 -13.17
N THR A 251 17.91 0.04 -12.96
CA THR A 251 18.96 1.06 -13.08
C THR A 251 18.97 1.70 -14.49
N ALA A 252 18.62 0.96 -15.54
CA ALA A 252 18.58 1.50 -16.90
C ALA A 252 17.15 1.74 -17.44
N SER A 253 16.13 1.87 -16.57
CA SER A 253 14.74 1.78 -17.03
C SER A 253 14.23 3.01 -17.79
N ASP A 254 14.18 4.18 -17.15
CA ASP A 254 13.54 5.38 -17.69
C ASP A 254 14.03 6.62 -16.90
N ASP A 255 14.35 7.69 -17.61
CA ASP A 255 14.85 8.94 -17.04
C ASP A 255 13.80 9.61 -16.12
N GLU A 256 12.49 9.40 -16.37
CA GLU A 256 11.42 10.00 -15.58
C GLU A 256 11.40 9.50 -14.13
N ILE A 257 11.81 8.25 -13.89
CA ILE A 257 11.82 7.64 -12.56
C ILE A 257 13.23 7.40 -12.00
N TRP A 258 14.27 7.77 -12.75
CA TRP A 258 15.67 7.54 -12.37
C TRP A 258 15.97 7.99 -10.93
N HIS A 259 15.47 9.15 -10.52
CA HIS A 259 15.68 9.67 -9.17
C HIS A 259 15.08 8.76 -8.07
N HIS A 260 13.90 8.17 -8.30
CA HIS A 260 13.31 7.20 -7.38
C HIS A 260 14.07 5.86 -7.38
N VAL A 261 14.55 5.41 -8.55
CA VAL A 261 15.37 4.20 -8.66
C VAL A 261 16.66 4.34 -7.86
N VAL A 262 17.37 5.45 -8.04
CA VAL A 262 18.62 5.74 -7.31
C VAL A 262 18.36 5.82 -5.80
N GLU A 263 17.33 6.54 -5.39
CA GLU A 263 16.97 6.68 -3.98
C GLU A 263 16.67 5.33 -3.34
N ALA A 264 15.78 4.52 -3.94
CA ALA A 264 15.43 3.20 -3.45
C ALA A 264 16.65 2.27 -3.39
N SER A 265 17.46 2.25 -4.46
CA SER A 265 18.65 1.41 -4.55
C SER A 265 19.66 1.75 -3.47
N VAL A 266 19.97 3.04 -3.25
CA VAL A 266 20.92 3.48 -2.24
C VAL A 266 20.43 3.12 -0.84
N VAL A 267 19.15 3.35 -0.54
CA VAL A 267 18.55 2.99 0.76
C VAL A 267 18.67 1.48 1.01
N LEU A 268 18.27 0.66 0.04
CA LEU A 268 18.20 -0.79 0.18
C LEU A 268 19.58 -1.45 0.21
N VAL A 269 20.52 -0.99 -0.63
CA VAL A 269 21.92 -1.44 -0.57
C VAL A 269 22.53 -1.06 0.76
N THR A 270 22.34 0.16 1.25
CA THR A 270 22.90 0.59 2.55
C THR A 270 22.30 -0.22 3.71
N LEU A 271 21.01 -0.53 3.64
CA LEU A 271 20.32 -1.33 4.66
C LEU A 271 20.83 -2.78 4.70
N THR A 272 21.03 -3.40 3.53
CA THR A 272 21.32 -4.83 3.40
C THR A 272 22.82 -5.13 3.38
N GLN A 273 23.62 -4.28 2.74
CA GLN A 273 25.08 -4.38 2.62
C GLN A 273 25.77 -3.51 3.67
N ARG A 274 25.51 -3.79 4.95
CA ARG A 274 26.13 -3.08 6.10
C ARG A 274 27.64 -3.37 6.23
N SER A 275 28.16 -4.31 5.47
CA SER A 275 29.57 -4.68 5.39
C SER A 275 30.36 -3.61 4.62
N ASN A 276 31.66 -3.48 4.91
CA ASN A 276 32.53 -2.66 4.08
C ASN A 276 32.48 -3.18 2.62
N PRO A 277 32.10 -2.35 1.64
CA PRO A 277 31.96 -2.78 0.24
C PRO A 277 33.29 -3.16 -0.41
N ARG A 278 34.42 -2.90 0.27
CA ARG A 278 35.77 -3.35 -0.13
C ARG A 278 36.23 -4.61 0.61
N SER A 279 35.39 -5.20 1.46
CA SER A 279 35.70 -6.47 2.08
C SER A 279 35.76 -7.58 1.01
N PRO A 280 36.68 -8.53 1.12
CA PRO A 280 36.70 -9.70 0.25
C PRO A 280 35.36 -10.43 0.30
N TRP A 281 34.84 -10.84 -0.87
CA TRP A 281 33.57 -11.58 -1.00
C TRP A 281 33.69 -13.06 -0.59
N TYR A 282 34.87 -13.50 -0.17
CA TYR A 282 35.17 -14.84 0.33
C TYR A 282 35.80 -14.77 1.73
N ILE A 283 35.54 -15.79 2.53
CA ILE A 283 36.14 -15.99 3.86
C ILE A 283 37.16 -17.12 3.74
N HIS A 284 38.34 -16.95 4.34
CA HIS A 284 39.39 -17.97 4.46
C HIS A 284 38.99 -19.11 5.42
#